data_AF-A0A511DGD5-F1
#
_entry.id   AF-A0A511DGD5-F1
#
_cell.length_a   1.000
_cell.length_b   1.000
_cell.length_c   1.000
_cell.angle_alpha   90.00
_cell.angle_beta   90.00
_cell.angle_gamma   90.00
#
_symmetry.space_group_name_H-M   'P 1'
#
loop_
_entity.id
_entity.type
_entity.pdbx_description
1 polymer ?
#
loop_
_entity_poly.entity_id
_entity_poly.type
_entity_poly.pdbx_seq_one_letter_code
_entity_poly.pdbx_strand_id
1 'polypeptide(L)' 'MTENRMTAGAVVVSMIFGIVVAILAVTGSEALSLVAIIGGAVVGLTWVVVGMTSASRRRGTQTRS' A
#
# COMPACT_ATOMS: atom_id res chain seq x y z
N MET A 1 -18.26 1.73 7.27
CA MET A 1 -17.88 2.78 6.29
C MET A 1 -16.38 3.09 6.24
N THR A 2 -15.60 2.93 7.32
CA THR A 2 -14.16 3.30 7.36
C THR A 2 -13.21 2.36 6.60
N GLU A 3 -13.53 1.07 6.51
CA GLU A 3 -12.65 0.05 5.91
C GLU A 3 -12.49 0.23 4.39
N ASN A 4 -13.60 0.46 3.67
CA ASN A 4 -13.56 0.78 2.23
C ASN A 4 -12.72 2.02 1.91
N ARG A 5 -12.69 3.00 2.82
CA ARG A 5 -11.93 4.24 2.63
C ARG A 5 -10.43 4.00 2.82
N MET A 6 -10.04 3.12 3.74
CA MET A 6 -8.64 2.73 3.96
C MET A 6 -8.09 1.93 2.76
N THR A 7 -8.86 0.97 2.24
CA THR A 7 -8.44 0.19 1.07
C THR A 7 -8.36 1.05 -0.18
N ALA A 8 -9.34 1.93 -0.41
CA ALA A 8 -9.30 2.88 -1.53
C ALA A 8 -8.09 3.82 -1.43
N GLY A 9 -7.78 4.32 -0.23
CA GLY A 9 -6.60 5.16 0.01
C GLY A 9 -5.30 4.42 -0.31
N ALA A 10 -5.15 3.16 0.13
CA ALA A 10 -3.97 2.34 -0.15
C ALA A 10 -3.76 2.08 -1.65
N VAL A 11 -4.86 1.88 -2.40
CA VAL A 11 -4.81 1.73 -3.85
C VAL A 11 -4.34 3.02 -4.53
N VAL A 12 -4.89 4.17 -4.14
CA VAL A 12 -4.49 5.47 -4.70
C VAL A 12 -3.01 5.77 -4.42
N VAL A 13 -2.54 5.52 -3.19
CA VAL A 13 -1.12 5.70 -2.82
C VAL A 13 -0.21 4.77 -3.64
N SER A 14 -0.62 3.52 -3.84
CA SER A 14 0.13 2.57 -4.68
C SER A 14 0.21 3.04 -6.13
N MET A 15 -0.87 3.62 -6.65
CA MET A 15 -0.92 4.13 -8.02
C MET A 15 -0.01 5.36 -8.20
N ILE A 16 -0.05 6.30 -7.26
CA ILE A 16 0.84 7.48 -7.25
C ILE A 16 2.30 7.04 -7.17
N PHE A 17 2.62 6.09 -6.30
CA PHE A 17 3.98 5.56 -6.19
C PHE A 17 4.47 4.96 -7.52
N GLY A 18 3.64 4.17 -8.20
CA GLY A 18 3.97 3.63 -9.52
C GLY A 18 4.25 4.71 -10.57
N ILE A 19 3.46 5.79 -10.58
CA ILE A 19 3.67 6.93 -11.48
C ILE A 19 4.98 7.64 -11.18
N VAL A 20 5.29 7.89 -9.90
CA VAL A 20 6.55 8.51 -9.48
C VAL A 20 7.74 7.67 -9.93
N VAL A 21 7.71 6.35 -9.70
CA VAL A 21 8.78 5.44 -10.15
C VAL A 21 8.92 5.47 -11.68
N ALA A 22 7.82 5.46 -12.43
CA ALA A 22 7.85 5.54 -13.88
C ALA A 22 8.46 6.85 -14.39
N ILE A 23 8.15 7.99 -13.77
CA ILE A 23 8.72 9.29 -14.11
C ILE A 23 10.23 9.32 -13.80
N LEU A 24 10.65 8.81 -12.63
CA LEU A 24 12.07 8.70 -12.30
C LEU A 24 12.82 7.78 -13.28
N ALA A 25 12.16 6.74 -13.79
CA ALA A 25 12.75 5.81 -14.75
C ALA A 25 12.97 6.47 -16.10
N VAL A 26 11.96 7.18 -16.61
CA VAL A 26 12.03 7.90 -17.89
C VAL A 26 13.07 9.03 -17.84
N THR A 27 13.21 9.68 -16.69
CA THR A 27 14.18 10.77 -16.50
C THR A 27 15.60 10.29 -16.23
N GLY A 28 15.85 8.98 -16.09
CA GLY A 28 17.18 8.41 -15.84
C GLY A 28 17.75 8.83 -14.49
N SER A 29 16.90 9.03 -13.48
CA SER A 29 17.33 9.54 -12.18
C SER A 29 18.05 8.47 -11.34
N GLU A 30 19.25 8.77 -10.87
CA GLU A 30 20.01 7.96 -9.90
C GLU A 30 19.24 7.71 -8.59
N ALA A 31 18.30 8.60 -8.25
CA ALA A 31 17.45 8.46 -7.08
C ALA A 31 16.39 7.35 -7.23
N LEU A 32 16.20 6.77 -8.42
CA LEU A 32 15.19 5.76 -8.70
C LEU A 32 15.29 4.56 -7.78
N SER A 33 16.49 3.99 -7.61
CA SER A 33 16.68 2.80 -6.77
C SER A 33 16.31 3.10 -5.32
N LEU A 34 16.67 4.28 -4.83
CA LEU A 34 16.44 4.69 -3.45
C LEU A 34 14.94 4.95 -3.20
N VAL A 35 14.27 5.63 -4.13
CA VAL A 35 12.82 5.85 -4.10
C VAL A 35 12.05 4.54 -4.24
N ALA A 36 12.50 3.63 -5.11
CA ALA A 36 11.86 2.33 -5.31
C ALA A 36 11.94 1.45 -4.05
N ILE A 37 13.10 1.42 -3.38
CA ILE A 37 13.28 0.64 -2.15
C ILE A 37 12.45 1.22 -1.00
N ILE A 38 12.59 2.52 -0.72
CA ILE A 38 11.90 3.16 0.40
C ILE A 38 10.40 3.18 0.15
N GLY A 39 9.96 3.63 -1.02
CA GLY A 39 8.55 3.71 -1.36
C GLY A 39 7.89 2.34 -1.50
N GLY A 40 8.62 1.34 -2.03
CA GLY A 40 8.16 -0.05 -2.08
C GLY A 40 7.94 -0.63 -0.67
N ALA A 41 8.85 -0.35 0.26
CA ALA A 41 8.70 -0.77 1.66
C ALA A 41 7.48 -0.12 2.33
N VAL A 42 7.26 1.18 2.12
CA VAL A 42 6.10 1.91 2.67
C VAL A 42 4.78 1.39 2.11
N VAL A 43 4.70 1.18 0.79
CA VAL A 43 3.51 0.61 0.15
C VAL A 43 3.26 -0.81 0.64
N GLY A 44 4.30 -1.65 0.73
CA GLY A 44 4.22 -3.00 1.26
C GLY A 44 3.69 -3.05 2.70
N LEU A 45 4.23 -2.21 3.59
CA LEU A 45 3.77 -2.10 4.98
C LEU A 45 2.31 -1.63 5.07
N THR A 46 1.91 -0.70 4.21
CA THR A 46 0.52 -0.22 4.13
C THR A 46 -0.43 -1.39 3.81
N TRP A 47 -0.05 -2.25 2.86
CA TRP A 47 -0.82 -3.46 2.53
C TRP A 47 -0.84 -4.50 3.65
N VAL A 48 0.26 -4.68 4.38
CA VAL A 48 0.30 -5.57 5.55
C VAL A 48 -0.67 -5.10 6.63
N VAL A 49 -0.69 -3.80 6.94
CA VAL A 49 -1.62 -3.23 7.94
C VAL A 49 -3.08 -3.39 7.49
N VAL A 50 -3.38 -3.13 6.21
CA VAL A 50 -4.73 -3.34 5.65
C VAL A 50 -5.12 -4.81 5.73
N GLY A 51 -4.23 -5.73 5.37
CA GLY A 51 -4.45 -7.18 5.43
C GLY A 51 -4.70 -7.68 6.85
N MET A 52 -3.88 -7.25 7.81
CA MET A 52 -4.05 -7.60 9.24
C MET A 52 -5.37 -7.06 9.80
N THR A 53 -5.71 -5.81 9.48
CA THR A 53 -6.97 -5.20 9.93
C THR A 53 -8.19 -5.94 9.37
N SER A 54 -8.13 -6.34 8.10
CA SER A 54 -9.17 -7.11 7.43
C SER A 54 -9.30 -8.54 8.00
N ALA A 55 -8.16 -9.18 8.33
CA ALA A 55 -8.10 -10.53 8.90
C ALA A 55 -8.63 -10.58 10.35
N SER A 56 -8.31 -9.57 11.17
CA SER A 56 -8.80 -9.48 12.56
C SER A 56 -10.32 -9.35 12.62
N ARG A 57 -10.95 -8.64 11.66
CA ARG A 57 -12.41 -8.56 11.57
C ARG A 57 -13.07 -9.90 11.24
N ARG A 58 -12.46 -10.72 10.38
CA ARG A 58 -12.97 -12.05 10.03
C ARG A 58 -12.88 -13.04 11.19
N ARG A 59 -11.86 -12.95 12.05
CA ARG A 59 -11.76 -13.80 13.24
C ARG A 59 -12.79 -13.46 14.31
N GLY A 60 -13.11 -12.18 14.49
CA GLY A 60 -14.12 -11.74 15.48
C GLY A 60 -15.55 -12.15 15.14
N THR A 61 -15.89 -12.32 13.85
CA THR A 61 -17.21 -12.84 13.44
C THR A 61 -17.33 -14.36 13.57
N GLN A 62 -16.22 -15.10 13.55
CA GLN A 62 -16.23 -16.56 13.62
C GLN A 62 -16.37 -17.12 15.05
N THR A 63 -16.07 -16.33 16.09
CA THR A 63 -16.21 -16.74 17.50
C THR A 63 -17.61 -16.51 18.08
N ARG A 64 -18.53 -15.96 17.28
CA ARG A 64 -19.92 -15.65 17.68
C ARG A 64 -20.97 -16.59 17.06
N SER A 65 -20.56 -17.62 16.33
CA SER A 65 -21.45 -18.66 15.78
C SER A 65 -21.55 -19.86 16.69
#